data_AF-A0AAD4EB49-F1
#
_entry.id   AF-A0AAD4EB49-F1
#
_cell.length_a   1.000
_cell.length_b   1.000
_cell.length_c   1.000
_cell.angle_alpha   90.00
_cell.angle_beta   90.00
_cell.angle_gamma   90.00
#
_symmetry.space_group_name_H-M   'P 1'
#
loop_
_entity.id
_entity.type
_entity.pdbx_description
1 polymer ?
#
loop_
_entity_poly.entity_id
_entity_poly.type
_entity_poly.pdbx_seq_one_letter_code
_entity_poly.pdbx_strand_id
1 'polypeptide(L)' 'LPQVLLHHGLFPTAPSQPRMAVSIELLSFYRALFKRSCDAINALVSALKTHYCRRGFVMTDTRV' A
#
# COMPACT_ATOMS: atom_id res chain seq x y z
N LEU A 1 28.00 -4.86 -9.54
CA LEU A 1 26.95 -5.78 -9.05
C LEU A 1 25.56 -5.12 -8.97
N PRO A 2 25.37 -3.97 -8.28
CA PRO A 2 24.04 -3.37 -8.12
C PRO A 2 23.42 -2.90 -9.44
N GLN A 3 24.22 -2.30 -10.33
CA GLN A 3 23.74 -1.82 -11.63
C GLN A 3 23.27 -2.94 -12.56
N VAL A 4 23.91 -4.11 -12.50
CA VAL A 4 23.50 -5.29 -13.30
C VAL A 4 22.14 -5.79 -12.85
N LEU A 5 21.89 -5.84 -11.54
CA LEU A 5 20.58 -6.23 -11.01
C LEU A 5 19.49 -5.26 -11.46
N LEU A 6 19.73 -3.96 -11.34
CA LEU A 6 18.78 -2.93 -11.78
C LEU A 6 18.49 -3.03 -13.29
N HIS A 7 19.51 -3.27 -14.11
CA HIS A 7 19.35 -3.49 -15.54
C HIS A 7 18.43 -4.68 -15.86
N HIS A 8 18.44 -5.72 -15.03
CA HIS A 8 17.55 -6.88 -15.14
C HIS A 8 16.22 -6.72 -14.38
N GLY A 9 15.87 -5.51 -13.93
CA GLY A 9 14.61 -5.26 -13.24
C GLY A 9 14.58 -5.77 -11.80
N LEU A 10 15.74 -5.97 -11.18
CA LEU A 10 15.87 -6.45 -9.80
C LEU A 10 16.43 -5.34 -8.90
N PHE A 11 15.78 -5.12 -7.77
CA PHE A 11 16.21 -4.19 -6.73
C PHE A 11 17.04 -4.94 -5.67
N PRO A 12 18.29 -4.55 -5.41
CA PRO A 12 19.09 -5.17 -4.36
C PRO A 12 18.48 -4.91 -2.99
N THR A 13 18.43 -5.93 -2.14
CA THR A 13 17.98 -5.79 -0.74
C THR A 13 19.06 -5.15 0.13
N ALA A 14 18.78 -5.02 1.44
CA ALA A 14 19.71 -4.44 2.40
C ALA A 14 21.10 -5.11 2.36
N PRO A 15 22.20 -4.38 2.66
CA PRO A 15 23.55 -4.95 2.67
C PRO A 15 23.73 -6.18 3.57
N SER A 16 22.88 -6.32 4.60
CA SER A 16 22.84 -7.48 5.50
C SER A 16 22.29 -8.75 4.85
N GLN A 17 21.67 -8.66 3.67
CA GLN A 17 21.12 -9.77 2.90
C GLN A 17 21.76 -9.84 1.51
N PRO A 18 23.07 -10.12 1.42
CA PRO A 18 23.74 -10.28 0.14
C PRO A 18 23.12 -11.46 -0.62
N ARG A 19 22.98 -11.32 -1.95
CA ARG A 19 22.40 -12.30 -2.90
C ARG A 19 20.87 -12.40 -2.91
N MET A 20 20.16 -11.52 -2.19
CA MET A 20 18.72 -11.35 -2.36
C MET A 20 18.44 -10.10 -3.19
N ALA A 21 17.46 -10.20 -4.09
CA ALA A 21 16.97 -9.08 -4.88
C ALA A 21 15.47 -9.25 -5.13
N VAL A 22 14.75 -8.14 -5.26
CA VAL A 22 13.29 -8.12 -5.43
C VAL A 22 12.95 -7.60 -6.83
N SER A 23 12.00 -8.23 -7.52
CA SER A 23 11.52 -7.72 -8.81
C SER A 23 10.91 -6.33 -8.67
N ILE A 24 11.39 -5.39 -9.49
CA ILE A 24 10.87 -4.02 -9.56
C ILE A 24 9.43 -4.02 -10.09
N GLU A 25 9.12 -4.90 -11.05
CA GLU A 25 7.75 -5.05 -11.55
C GLU A 25 6.79 -5.53 -10.46
N LEU A 26 7.23 -6.47 -9.62
CA LEU A 26 6.45 -6.93 -8.48
C LEU A 26 6.21 -5.81 -7.46
N LEU A 27 7.22 -4.98 -7.18
CA LEU A 27 7.08 -3.81 -6.31
C LEU A 27 6.09 -2.79 -6.89
N SER A 28 6.15 -2.56 -8.21
CA SER A 28 5.21 -1.67 -8.91
C SER A 28 3.78 -2.19 -8.83
N PHE A 29 3.59 -3.49 -9.06
CA PHE A 29 2.29 -4.15 -8.89
C PHE A 29 1.77 -4.02 -7.47
N TYR A 30 2.59 -4.32 -6.45
CA TYR A 30 2.18 -4.21 -5.05
C TYR A 30 1.81 -2.76 -4.68
N ARG A 31 2.56 -1.76 -5.17
CA ARG A 31 2.21 -0.35 -4.99
C ARG A 31 0.85 0.00 -5.60
N ALA A 32 0.58 -0.47 -6.82
CA ALA A 32 -0.70 -0.24 -7.49
C ALA A 32 -1.85 -0.91 -6.72
N LEU A 33 -1.65 -2.17 -6.30
CA LEU A 33 -2.61 -2.91 -5.50
C LEU A 33 -2.89 -2.22 -4.17
N PHE A 34 -1.84 -1.84 -3.43
CA PHE A 34 -1.96 -1.14 -2.16
C PHE A 34 -2.76 0.15 -2.29
N LYS A 35 -2.48 0.96 -3.31
CA LYS A 35 -3.25 2.18 -3.58
C LYS A 35 -4.73 1.89 -3.79
N ARG A 36 -5.07 0.88 -4.60
CA ARG A 36 -6.46 0.51 -4.86
C ARG A 36 -7.16 -0.06 -3.65
N SER A 37 -6.46 -0.83 -2.82
CA SER A 37 -6.99 -1.31 -1.54
C SER A 37 -7.27 -0.15 -0.58
N CYS A 38 -6.39 0.83 -0.49
CA CYS A 38 -6.64 2.05 0.30
C CYS A 38 -7.86 2.82 -0.23
N ASP A 39 -7.97 3.00 -1.54
CA ASP A 39 -9.14 3.65 -2.16
C ASP A 39 -10.44 2.93 -1.76
N ALA A 40 -10.46 1.59 -1.80
CA ALA A 40 -11.62 0.78 -1.43
C ALA A 40 -11.98 0.91 0.07
N ILE A 41 -10.99 0.86 0.96
CA ILE A 41 -11.21 1.04 2.41
C ILE A 41 -11.76 2.45 2.68
N ASN A 42 -11.18 3.48 2.06
CA ASN A 42 -11.63 4.86 2.23
C ASN A 42 -13.07 5.07 1.71
N ALA A 43 -13.42 4.44 0.59
CA ALA A 43 -14.79 4.45 0.07
C ALA A 43 -15.77 3.79 1.05
N LEU A 44 -15.39 2.64 1.63
CA LEU A 44 -16.18 1.96 2.65
C LEU A 44 -16.37 2.84 3.90
N VAL A 45 -15.30 3.43 4.43
CA VAL A 45 -15.35 4.33 5.58
C VAL A 45 -16.27 5.53 5.30
N SER A 46 -16.18 6.12 4.11
CA SER A 46 -17.06 7.22 3.69
C SER A 46 -18.53 6.81 3.62
N ALA A 47 -18.80 5.62 3.07
CA ALA A 47 -20.16 5.07 2.99
C ALA A 47 -20.72 4.79 4.39
N LEU A 48 -19.94 4.19 5.28
CA LEU A 48 -20.32 3.95 6.67
C LEU A 48 -20.58 5.26 7.41
N LYS A 49 -19.69 6.25 7.29
CA LYS A 49 -19.88 7.59 7.87
C LYS A 49 -21.22 8.18 7.43
N THR A 50 -21.48 8.16 6.11
CA THR A 50 -22.75 8.67 5.56
C THR A 50 -23.96 7.87 6.09
N HIS A 51 -23.85 6.55 6.16
CA HIS A 51 -24.92 5.67 6.64
C HIS A 51 -25.29 5.96 8.10
N TYR A 52 -24.29 6.10 8.98
CA TYR A 52 -24.48 6.34 10.40
C TYR A 52 -24.92 7.78 10.69
N CYS A 53 -24.34 8.78 10.02
CA CYS A 53 -24.77 10.17 10.18
C CYS A 53 -26.23 10.39 9.79
N ARG A 54 -26.73 9.72 8.76
CA ARG A 54 -28.16 9.76 8.38
C ARG A 54 -29.10 9.21 9.46
N ARG A 55 -28.59 8.41 10.40
CA ARG A 55 -29.34 7.84 11.52
C ARG A 55 -29.14 8.62 12.83
N GLY A 56 -28.49 9.78 12.78
CA GLY A 56 -28.26 10.65 13.94
C GLY A 56 -27.01 10.28 14.76
N PHE A 57 -26.21 9.32 14.32
CA PHE A 57 -24.95 8.99 15.00
C PHE A 57 -23.84 9.95 14.59
N VAL A 58 -23.07 10.42 15.58
CA VAL A 58 -21.89 11.27 15.37
C VAL A 58 -20.64 10.38 15.42
N MET A 59 -19.80 10.45 14.40
CA MET A 59 -18.52 9.74 14.40
C MET A 59 -17.57 10.42 15.38
N THR A 60 -17.17 9.71 16.43
CA THR A 60 -16.12 10.18 17.35
C THR A 60 -14.76 9.87 16.74
N ASP A 61 -13.98 10.91 16.43
CA ASP A 61 -12.57 10.76 16.07
C ASP A 61 -11.79 10.38 17.33
N THR A 62 -11.73 9.08 17.64
CA THR A 62 -10.68 8.56 18.52
C THR A 62 -9.41 8.52 17.70
N ARG A 63 -8.61 9.58 17.78
CA ARG A 63 -7.19 9.51 17.43
C ARG A 63 -6.56 8.46 18.34
N VAL A 64 -6.37 7.26 17.81
CA VAL A 64 -5.59 6.19 18.44
C VAL A 64 -4.13 6.36 18.06
#